data_AF-A0AA87W462-F1
#
_entry.id   AF-A0AA87W462-F1
#
_cell.length_a   1.000
_cell.length_b   1.000
_cell.length_c   1.000
_cell.angle_alpha   90.00
_cell.angle_beta   90.00
_cell.angle_gamma   90.00
#
_symmetry.space_group_name_H-M   'P 1'
#
loop_
_entity.id
_entity.type
_entity.pdbx_description
1 polymer ?
#
loop_
_entity_poly.entity_id
_entity_poly.type
_entity_poly.pdbx_seq_one_letter_code
_entity_poly.pdbx_strand_id
1 'polypeptide(L)' 'MDYLANAKRYRDQAEEFRAKSDLMKDPETSAQYSRMADAYDKLAEGQDDLARNVKAK' A
#
# COMPACT_ATOMS: atom_id res chain seq x y z
N MET A 1 -0.01 -8.23 -17.64
CA MET A 1 -0.30 -7.63 -16.32
C MET A 1 0.57 -6.40 -16.17
N ASP A 2 -0.01 -5.25 -15.82
CA ASP A 2 0.76 -4.01 -15.58
C ASP A 2 1.08 -3.89 -14.08
N TYR A 3 2.26 -4.39 -13.72
CA TYR A 3 2.74 -4.41 -12.35
C TYR A 3 2.96 -3.00 -11.78
N LEU A 4 3.36 -2.02 -12.60
CA LEU A 4 3.57 -0.64 -12.16
C LEU A 4 2.23 0.05 -11.86
N ALA A 5 1.21 -0.18 -12.69
CA ALA A 5 -0.14 0.32 -12.41
C ALA A 5 -0.73 -0.30 -11.14
N ASN A 6 -0.49 -1.58 -10.88
CA ASN A 6 -0.91 -2.23 -9.64
C ASN A 6 -0.15 -1.69 -8.42
N ALA A 7 1.16 -1.49 -8.53
CA ALA A 7 1.96 -0.88 -7.47
C ALA A 7 1.42 0.50 -7.09
N LYS A 8 1.13 1.34 -8.09
CA LYS A 8 0.54 2.67 -7.86
C LYS A 8 -0.81 2.57 -7.13
N ARG A 9 -1.71 1.69 -7.56
CA ARG A 9 -3.02 1.51 -6.90
C ARG A 9 -2.90 1.13 -5.43
N TYR A 10 -1.94 0.26 -5.10
CA TYR A 10 -1.69 -0.12 -3.71
C TYR A 10 -1.11 1.05 -2.90
N ARG A 11 -0.21 1.87 -3.46
CA ARG A 11 0.25 3.09 -2.77
C ARG A 11 -0.89 4.10 -2.54
N ASP A 12 -1.75 4.30 -3.54
CA ASP A 12 -2.92 5.17 -3.42
C ASP A 12 -3.83 4.66 -2.27
N GLN A 13 -4.06 3.35 -2.17
CA GLN A 13 -4.81 2.74 -1.06
C GLN A 13 -4.10 2.91 0.29
N ALA A 14 -2.79 2.72 0.35
CA ALA A 14 -2.02 2.93 1.58
C ALA A 14 -2.17 4.37 2.09
N GLU A 15 -2.09 5.37 1.20
CA GLU A 15 -2.29 6.78 1.53
C GLU A 15 -3.71 7.05 2.08
N GLU A 16 -4.75 6.48 1.46
CA GLU A 16 -6.12 6.58 1.99
C GLU A 16 -6.24 6.01 3.41
N PHE A 17 -5.58 4.89 3.68
CA PHE A 17 -5.62 4.26 5.00
C PHE A 17 -4.82 5.02 6.05
N ARG A 18 -3.70 5.65 5.68
CA ARG A 18 -2.99 6.59 6.58
C ARG A 18 -3.86 7.81 6.90
N ALA A 19 -4.46 8.43 5.87
CA ALA A 19 -5.36 9.55 6.09
C ALA A 19 -6.56 9.18 6.99
N LYS A 20 -7.12 7.98 6.84
CA LYS A 20 -8.16 7.46 7.74
C LYS A 20 -7.62 7.28 9.16
N SER A 21 -6.44 6.69 9.32
CA SER A 21 -5.76 6.49 10.61
C SER A 21 -5.58 7.82 11.37
N ASP A 22 -5.15 8.87 10.67
CA ASP A 22 -4.94 10.22 11.23
C ASP A 22 -6.25 10.89 11.67
N LEU A 23 -7.38 10.54 11.05
CA LEU A 23 -8.70 11.07 11.39
C LEU A 23 -9.35 10.34 12.57
N MET A 24 -8.84 9.18 12.99
CA MET A 24 -9.44 8.41 14.08
C MET A 24 -9.07 8.97 15.43
N LYS A 25 -10.08 9.17 16.28
CA LYS A 25 -9.88 9.55 17.70
C LYS A 25 -9.53 8.36 18.58
N ASP A 26 -9.99 7.18 18.21
CA ASP A 26 -9.72 5.94 18.95
C ASP A 26 -8.35 5.37 18.54
N PRO A 27 -7.41 5.21 19.48
CA PRO A 27 -6.06 4.74 19.17
C PRO A 27 -6.02 3.33 18.61
N GLU A 28 -6.93 2.45 19.01
CA GLU A 28 -6.98 1.07 18.50
C GLU A 28 -7.40 1.05 17.03
N THR A 29 -8.47 1.77 16.70
CA THR A 29 -8.97 1.93 15.32
C THR A 29 -7.95 2.65 14.44
N SER A 30 -7.28 3.69 14.97
CA SER A 30 -6.16 4.37 14.29
C SER A 30 -5.04 3.37 13.96
N ALA A 31 -4.63 2.55 14.94
CA ALA A 31 -3.59 1.53 14.74
C ALA A 31 -4.01 0.44 13.73
N GLN A 32 -5.29 0.05 13.70
CA GLN A 32 -5.80 -0.90 12.70
C GLN A 32 -5.67 -0.34 11.29
N TYR A 33 -6.06 0.93 11.06
CA TYR A 33 -5.89 1.55 9.75
C TYR A 33 -4.43 1.78 9.36
N SER A 34 -3.56 2.12 10.33
CA SER A 34 -2.12 2.19 10.08
C SER A 34 -1.56 0.85 9.61
N ARG A 35 -1.94 -0.27 10.24
CA ARG A 35 -1.51 -1.62 9.81
C ARG A 35 -2.02 -1.97 8.41
N MET A 36 -3.21 -1.50 8.04
CA MET A 36 -3.74 -1.70 6.68
C MET A 36 -2.93 -0.90 5.66
N ALA A 37 -2.56 0.34 5.97
CA ALA A 37 -1.67 1.12 5.11
C ALA A 37 -0.33 0.40 4.87
N ASP A 38 0.30 -0.11 5.93
CA ASP A 38 1.56 -0.85 5.83
C ASP A 38 1.42 -2.14 4.99
N ALA A 39 0.27 -2.81 5.07
CA ALA A 39 -0.01 -4.00 4.27
C ALA A 39 -0.10 -3.66 2.78
N TYR A 40 -0.73 -2.53 2.44
CA TYR A 40 -0.80 -2.06 1.07
C TYR A 40 0.55 -1.59 0.53
N ASP A 41 1.38 -0.93 1.33
CA ASP A 41 2.75 -0.60 0.91
C ASP A 41 3.55 -1.86 0.55
N LYS A 42 3.48 -2.91 1.38
CA LYS A 42 4.15 -4.19 1.09
C LYS A 42 3.65 -4.84 -0.20
N LEU A 43 2.36 -4.72 -0.50
CA LEU A 43 1.82 -5.19 -1.77
C LEU A 43 2.36 -4.37 -2.95
N ALA A 44 2.48 -3.04 -2.79
CA ALA A 44 3.07 -2.17 -3.81
C ALA A 44 4.53 -2.52 -4.09
N GLU A 45 5.33 -2.72 -3.03
CA GLU A 45 6.73 -3.16 -3.13
C GLU A 45 6.85 -4.49 -3.88
N GLY A 46 6.00 -5.47 -3.55
CA GLY A 46 5.97 -6.75 -4.27
C GLY A 46 5.63 -6.59 -5.76
N GLN A 47 4.74 -5.66 -6.12
CA GLN A 47 4.46 -5.37 -7.52
C GLN A 47 5.64 -4.68 -8.22
N ASP A 48 6.35 -3.76 -7.56
CA ASP A 48 7.56 -3.14 -8.12
C ASP A 48 8.65 -4.17 -8.38
N ASP A 49 8.85 -5.11 -7.45
CA ASP A 49 9.85 -6.18 -7.60
C ASP A 49 9.49 -7.12 -8.75
N LEU A 50 8.20 -7.46 -8.91
CA LEU A 50 7.73 -8.20 -10.08
C LEU A 50 7.95 -7.42 -11.37
N ALA A 51 7.67 -6.11 -11.39
CA ALA A 51 7.90 -5.27 -12.57
C ALA A 51 9.39 -5.26 -12.97
N ARG A 52 10.29 -5.14 -12.00
CA ARG A 52 11.75 -5.19 -12.21
C ARG A 52 12.20 -6.54 -12.75
N ASN A 53 11.72 -7.63 -12.16
CA ASN A 53 12.08 -8.99 -12.56
C ASN A 53 11.56 -9.35 -13.96
N VAL A 54 10.39 -8.86 -14.34
CA VAL A 54 9.82 -9.07 -15.68
C VAL A 54 10.58 -8.25 -16.74
N LYS A 55 11.05 -7.04 -16.40
CA LYS A 55 11.84 -6.20 -17.31
C LYS A 55 13.27 -6.72 -17.53
N ALA A 56 13.80 -7.50 -16.60
CA ALA A 56 15.16 -8.04 -16.65
C ALA A 56 15.28 -9.35 -17.47
N LYS A 57 14.17 -9.90 -17.97
CA LYS A 57 14.12 -11.07 -18.86
C LYS A 57 13.87 -10.64 -20.31
#